data_AF-M3I2L3-F1
#
_entry.id   AF-M3I2L3-F1
#
_cell.length_a   1.000
_cell.length_b   1.000
_cell.length_c   1.000
_cell.angle_alpha   90.00
_cell.angle_beta   90.00
_cell.angle_gamma   90.00
#
_symmetry.space_group_name_H-M   'P 1'
#
loop_
_entity.id
_entity.type
_entity.pdbx_description
1 polymer ?
#
loop_
_entity_poly.entity_id
_entity_poly.type
_entity_poly.pdbx_seq_one_letter_code
_entity_poly.pdbx_strand_id
1 'polypeptide(L)'
;MGMIILLFYVIPYMAVSAIVMVITVKYAKKIWIRGIVAAALFLIPTYDIIITNILGVYYCGTAPKAFIKETVEYPESIYFEDNVRPFEDANINWIKGRFVDGVHIKTLALNLSDGNVTVFSFNENSSELKEYEETEKELDKAMGICDTLEKEVRKKLEDGIIKYKSDEHSRYINKIDIQRESIFKLMNKAKEIRNKMITQATTTKDKIPKTNYTAKFDEIKLDKFSSNFLIATEFKLINNKTSAIIAYKREYHNYYYNMFPNLSTGGKINWKSFCNCEKLDKKIGVIFLDEYL
;
A
#
# COMPACT_ATOMS: atom_id res chain seq x y z
N MET A 1 -26.23 -4.53 1.27
CA MET A 1 -25.59 -3.22 1.01
C MET A 1 -26.01 -2.65 -0.37
N GLY A 2 -25.88 -3.40 -1.47
CA GLY A 2 -26.41 -2.97 -2.79
C GLY A 2 -27.92 -2.64 -2.83
N MET A 3 -28.71 -3.30 -1.98
CA MET A 3 -30.16 -3.05 -1.86
C MET A 3 -30.49 -1.65 -1.32
N ILE A 4 -29.62 -1.04 -0.51
CA ILE A 4 -29.83 0.31 0.06
C ILE A 4 -29.56 1.37 -1.02
N ILE A 5 -28.47 1.23 -1.79
CA ILE A 5 -28.18 2.12 -2.93
C ILE A 5 -29.30 2.05 -3.96
N LEU A 6 -29.78 0.83 -4.26
CA LEU A 6 -30.90 0.61 -5.18
C LEU A 6 -32.18 1.33 -4.72
N LEU A 7 -32.58 1.12 -3.46
CA LEU A 7 -33.84 1.63 -2.92
C LEU A 7 -33.84 3.14 -2.66
N PHE A 8 -32.73 3.72 -2.18
CA PHE A 8 -32.70 5.11 -1.75
C PHE A 8 -32.08 6.08 -2.76
N TYR A 9 -31.33 5.59 -3.76
CA TYR A 9 -30.69 6.45 -4.76
C TYR A 9 -31.13 6.12 -6.19
N VAL A 10 -31.03 4.86 -6.62
CA VAL A 10 -31.33 4.50 -8.01
C VAL A 10 -32.83 4.59 -8.32
N ILE A 11 -33.68 3.99 -7.48
CA ILE A 11 -35.14 3.98 -7.72
C ILE A 11 -35.75 5.40 -7.68
N PRO A 12 -35.45 6.26 -6.68
CA PRO A 12 -35.93 7.64 -6.67
C PRO A 12 -35.42 8.44 -7.87
N TYR A 13 -34.15 8.27 -8.25
CA TYR A 13 -33.59 8.93 -9.42
C TYR A 13 -34.31 8.53 -10.71
N MET A 14 -34.57 7.24 -10.90
CA MET A 14 -35.32 6.73 -12.05
C MET A 14 -36.76 7.26 -12.08
N ALA A 15 -37.43 7.35 -10.92
CA ALA A 15 -38.78 7.89 -10.82
C ALA A 15 -38.82 9.40 -11.20
N VAL A 16 -37.90 10.20 -10.66
CA VAL A 16 -37.78 11.63 -11.00
C VAL A 16 -37.43 11.81 -12.48
N SER A 17 -36.50 11.01 -13.00
CA SER A 17 -36.11 11.05 -14.42
C SER A 17 -37.28 10.72 -15.34
N ALA A 18 -38.11 9.74 -14.99
CA ALA A 18 -39.32 9.42 -15.72
C ALA A 18 -40.32 10.59 -15.72
N ILE A 19 -40.53 11.25 -14.58
CA ILE A 19 -41.40 12.44 -14.47
C ILE A 19 -40.88 13.58 -15.37
N VAL A 20 -39.58 13.88 -15.30
CA VAL A 20 -38.95 14.93 -16.13
C VAL A 20 -39.10 14.61 -17.61
N MET A 21 -38.93 13.35 -18.02
CA MET A 21 -39.13 12.92 -19.40
C MET A 21 -40.58 13.06 -19.86
N VAL A 22 -41.56 12.66 -19.04
CA VAL A 22 -43.00 12.80 -19.35
C VAL A 22 -43.36 14.28 -19.56
N ILE A 23 -42.89 15.17 -18.67
CA ILE A 23 -43.09 16.62 -18.81
C ILE A 23 -42.43 17.11 -20.11
N THR A 24 -41.20 16.69 -20.38
CA THR A 24 -40.48 17.10 -21.60
C THR A 24 -41.19 16.66 -22.87
N VAL A 25 -41.71 15.42 -22.93
CA VAL A 25 -42.48 14.93 -24.08
C VAL A 25 -43.76 15.75 -24.28
N LYS A 26 -44.44 16.12 -23.20
CA LYS A 26 -45.68 16.90 -23.23
C LYS A 26 -45.46 18.32 -23.76
N TYR A 27 -44.38 18.99 -23.37
CA TYR A 27 -44.15 20.41 -23.68
C TYR A 27 -43.18 20.67 -24.84
N ALA A 28 -42.16 19.82 -25.04
CA ALA A 28 -41.21 19.98 -26.14
C ALA A 28 -41.67 19.20 -27.38
N LYS A 29 -42.04 19.92 -28.44
CA LYS A 29 -42.43 19.32 -29.75
C LYS A 29 -41.23 18.88 -30.60
N LYS A 30 -40.07 19.51 -30.42
CA LYS A 30 -38.88 19.20 -31.22
C LYS A 30 -38.13 17.99 -30.64
N ILE A 31 -37.90 16.97 -31.47
CA ILE A 31 -37.31 15.70 -31.03
C ILE A 31 -35.88 15.84 -30.48
N TRP A 32 -35.09 16.78 -31.01
CA TRP A 32 -33.74 17.04 -30.52
C TRP A 32 -33.68 17.51 -29.04
N ILE A 33 -34.70 18.23 -28.53
CA ILE A 33 -34.76 18.69 -27.14
C ILE A 33 -35.01 17.50 -26.23
N ARG A 34 -35.90 16.59 -26.65
CA ARG A 34 -36.16 15.33 -25.93
C ARG A 34 -34.89 14.48 -25.87
N GLY A 35 -34.15 14.42 -26.98
CA GLY A 35 -32.85 13.75 -27.05
C GLY A 35 -31.83 14.34 -26.07
N ILE A 36 -31.70 15.66 -26.00
CA ILE A 36 -30.79 16.35 -25.07
C ILE A 36 -31.17 16.06 -23.61
N VAL A 37 -32.46 16.15 -23.26
CA VAL A 37 -32.91 15.88 -21.89
C VAL A 37 -32.68 14.42 -21.51
N ALA A 38 -32.97 13.47 -22.39
CA ALA A 38 -32.69 12.06 -22.16
C ALA A 38 -31.20 11.81 -21.95
N ALA A 39 -30.34 12.42 -22.79
CA ALA A 39 -28.90 12.32 -22.65
C ALA A 39 -28.40 12.93 -21.32
N ALA A 40 -28.93 14.10 -20.93
CA ALA A 40 -28.58 14.73 -19.66
C ALA A 40 -28.96 13.86 -18.45
N LEU A 41 -30.17 13.29 -18.43
CA LEU A 41 -30.61 12.36 -17.38
C LEU A 41 -29.77 11.07 -17.35
N PHE A 42 -29.26 10.63 -18.50
CA PHE A 42 -28.34 9.49 -18.52
C PHE A 42 -26.95 9.83 -17.98
N LEU A 43 -26.46 11.04 -18.26
CA LEU A 43 -25.12 11.49 -17.89
C LEU A 43 -25.02 11.95 -16.42
N ILE A 44 -26.07 12.55 -15.85
CA ILE A 44 -26.07 13.05 -14.45
C ILE A 44 -25.62 12.01 -13.41
N PRO A 45 -26.00 10.72 -13.46
CA PRO A 45 -25.52 9.75 -12.46
C PRO A 45 -24.09 9.26 -12.71
N THR A 46 -23.52 9.53 -13.90
CA THR A 46 -22.21 9.00 -14.35
C THR A 46 -21.20 10.09 -14.73
N TYR A 47 -21.56 11.36 -14.57
CA TYR A 47 -20.74 12.49 -15.01
C TYR A 47 -19.37 12.51 -14.33
N ASP A 48 -19.33 12.15 -13.04
CA ASP A 48 -18.13 12.05 -12.25
C ASP A 48 -17.20 10.97 -12.77
N ILE A 49 -17.72 9.81 -13.19
CA ILE A 49 -16.94 8.75 -13.86
C ILE A 49 -16.29 9.29 -15.14
N ILE A 50 -17.06 9.99 -15.98
CA ILE A 50 -16.58 10.49 -17.27
C ILE A 50 -15.50 11.55 -17.05
N ILE A 51 -15.77 12.54 -16.20
CA ILE A 51 -14.83 13.63 -15.91
C ILE A 51 -13.55 13.08 -15.26
N THR A 52 -13.69 12.19 -14.27
CA THR A 52 -12.55 11.58 -13.59
C THR A 52 -11.64 10.85 -14.56
N ASN A 53 -12.18 10.05 -15.49
CA ASN A 53 -11.37 9.35 -16.49
C ASN A 53 -10.66 10.31 -17.45
N ILE A 54 -11.35 11.36 -17.92
CA ILE A 54 -10.75 12.38 -18.79
C ILE A 54 -9.60 13.09 -18.06
N LEU A 55 -9.84 13.55 -16.83
CA LEU A 55 -8.83 14.20 -16.01
C LEU A 55 -7.67 13.24 -15.68
N GLY A 56 -7.96 11.98 -15.37
CA GLY A 56 -6.95 10.96 -15.08
C GLY A 56 -6.00 10.77 -16.27
N VAL A 57 -6.54 10.64 -17.49
CA VAL A 57 -5.72 10.56 -18.72
C VAL A 57 -4.88 11.82 -18.92
N TYR A 58 -5.49 13.01 -18.75
CA TYR A 58 -4.79 14.28 -18.91
C TYR A 58 -3.63 14.44 -17.92
N TYR A 59 -3.87 14.20 -16.63
CA TYR A 59 -2.88 14.34 -15.59
C TYR A 59 -1.79 13.29 -15.67
N CYS A 60 -2.11 12.05 -16.03
CA CYS A 60 -1.09 11.03 -16.27
C CYS A 60 -0.24 11.33 -17.51
N GLY A 61 -0.83 11.88 -18.57
CA GLY A 61 -0.09 12.29 -19.77
C GLY A 61 0.83 13.48 -19.55
N THR A 62 0.53 14.34 -18.58
CA THR A 62 1.31 15.55 -18.26
C THR A 62 2.20 15.39 -17.01
N ALA A 63 2.10 14.27 -16.30
CA ALA A 63 2.88 14.01 -15.10
C ALA A 63 4.38 13.90 -15.41
N PRO A 64 5.25 14.39 -14.52
CA PRO A 64 6.67 14.07 -14.59
C PRO A 64 6.86 12.56 -14.50
N LYS A 65 7.75 12.01 -15.35
CA LYS A 65 8.02 10.57 -15.38
C LYS A 65 8.56 10.11 -14.02
N ALA A 66 7.98 9.04 -13.49
CA ALA A 66 8.52 8.35 -12.32
C ALA A 66 9.92 7.79 -12.65
N PHE A 67 10.81 7.77 -11.66
CA PHE A 67 12.16 7.26 -11.83
C PHE A 67 12.74 6.69 -10.54
N ILE A 68 13.72 5.81 -10.73
CA ILE A 68 14.64 5.32 -9.70
C ILE A 68 16.04 5.52 -10.25
N LYS A 69 16.83 6.36 -9.61
CA LYS A 69 18.24 6.57 -9.93
C LYS A 69 19.13 5.55 -9.23
N GLU A 70 18.72 5.12 -8.05
CA GLU A 70 19.48 4.24 -7.17
C GLU A 70 18.52 3.34 -6.39
N THR A 71 18.89 2.07 -6.25
CA THR A 71 18.20 1.08 -5.40
C THR A 71 18.86 1.04 -4.04
N VAL A 72 18.09 1.19 -2.96
CA VAL A 72 18.61 1.19 -1.59
C VAL A 72 18.14 -0.07 -0.88
N GLU A 73 19.03 -1.04 -0.74
CA GLU A 73 18.72 -2.31 -0.07
C GLU A 73 18.84 -2.20 1.46
N TYR A 74 19.86 -1.48 1.94
CA TYR A 74 20.15 -1.29 3.36
C TYR A 74 20.20 0.21 3.71
N PRO A 75 19.05 0.86 3.96
CA PRO A 75 19.05 2.29 4.27
C PRO A 75 19.71 2.63 5.61
N GLU A 76 19.78 1.67 6.55
CA GLU A 76 20.17 1.78 7.96
C GLU A 76 19.29 2.71 8.79
N SER A 77 18.98 3.91 8.29
CA SER A 77 18.13 4.89 8.95
C SER A 77 17.28 5.67 7.96
N ILE A 78 15.98 5.76 8.25
CA ILE A 78 15.01 6.43 7.37
C ILE A 78 13.95 7.19 8.17
N TYR A 79 13.60 8.38 7.70
CA TYR A 79 12.47 9.15 8.17
C TYR A 79 11.35 9.13 7.13
N PHE A 80 10.16 8.67 7.51
CA PHE A 80 8.95 8.77 6.71
C PHE A 80 8.13 9.98 7.15
N GLU A 81 7.85 10.82 6.17
CA GLU A 81 7.01 12.01 6.29
C GLU A 81 5.80 11.83 5.37
N ASP A 82 4.72 11.24 5.89
CA ASP A 82 3.44 11.11 5.22
C ASP A 82 2.51 12.26 5.63
N ASN A 83 2.42 13.27 4.77
CA ASN A 83 1.58 14.45 4.97
C ASN A 83 0.14 14.24 4.47
N VAL A 84 -0.17 13.10 3.86
CA VAL A 84 -1.50 12.78 3.33
C VAL A 84 -2.27 11.91 4.32
N ARG A 85 -1.59 10.93 4.91
CA ARG A 85 -2.10 9.99 5.93
C ARG A 85 -1.04 9.81 7.03
N PRO A 86 -0.90 10.81 7.94
CA PRO A 86 0.04 10.71 9.05
C PRO A 86 -0.17 9.43 9.86
N PHE A 87 0.90 8.92 10.47
CA PHE A 87 0.86 7.65 11.18
C PHE A 87 0.09 7.76 12.50
N GLU A 88 -0.70 6.72 12.79
CA GLU A 88 -1.46 6.56 14.04
C GLU A 88 -0.91 5.39 14.87
N ASP A 89 -1.13 5.42 16.19
CA ASP A 89 -0.57 4.45 17.16
C ASP A 89 -0.82 2.98 16.80
N ALA A 90 -2.01 2.67 16.26
CA ALA A 90 -2.36 1.31 15.85
C ALA A 90 -1.46 0.79 14.72
N ASN A 91 -1.14 1.64 13.74
CA ASN A 91 -0.29 1.29 12.60
C ASN A 91 1.18 1.24 13.01
N ILE A 92 1.59 2.14 13.89
CA ILE A 92 2.98 2.31 14.32
C ILE A 92 3.56 1.03 14.94
N ASN A 93 2.81 0.33 15.78
CA ASN A 93 3.29 -0.94 16.38
C ASN A 93 3.50 -2.05 15.34
N TRP A 94 2.64 -2.10 14.32
CA TRP A 94 2.78 -3.05 13.23
C TRP A 94 4.02 -2.72 12.37
N ILE A 95 4.22 -1.44 12.04
CA ILE A 95 5.38 -0.95 11.27
C ILE A 95 6.68 -1.26 12.04
N LYS A 96 6.74 -0.89 13.32
CA LYS A 96 7.88 -1.16 14.21
C LYS A 96 8.34 -2.62 14.11
N GLY A 97 7.41 -3.54 14.38
CA GLY A 97 7.72 -4.97 14.47
C GLY A 97 8.03 -5.62 13.13
N ARG A 98 7.83 -4.94 12.00
CA ARG A 98 8.09 -5.47 10.66
C ARG A 98 9.37 -4.94 10.03
N PHE A 99 9.68 -3.66 10.27
CA PHE A 99 10.75 -2.98 9.53
C PHE A 99 12.01 -2.74 10.34
N VAL A 100 11.91 -2.54 11.66
CA VAL A 100 13.09 -2.26 12.49
C VAL A 100 13.73 -3.59 12.87
N ASP A 101 14.59 -4.10 11.99
CA ASP A 101 15.22 -5.41 12.09
C ASP A 101 16.68 -5.37 12.53
N GLY A 102 17.29 -4.19 12.61
CA GLY A 102 18.70 -4.04 12.97
C GLY A 102 19.68 -4.38 11.82
N VAL A 103 19.19 -4.88 10.69
CA VAL A 103 19.99 -5.26 9.51
C VAL A 103 19.76 -4.27 8.39
N HIS A 104 18.52 -4.15 7.90
CA HIS A 104 18.14 -3.21 6.85
C HIS A 104 17.80 -1.84 7.42
N ILE A 105 17.05 -1.81 8.51
CA ILE A 105 16.67 -0.56 9.20
C ILE A 105 16.96 -0.71 10.69
N LYS A 106 17.90 0.12 11.16
CA LYS A 106 18.25 0.29 12.57
C LYS A 106 17.47 1.43 13.20
N THR A 107 17.22 2.50 12.45
CA THR A 107 16.47 3.67 12.92
C THR A 107 15.33 4.02 11.97
N LEU A 108 14.11 4.10 12.50
CA LEU A 108 12.91 4.46 11.76
C LEU A 108 12.21 5.62 12.45
N ALA A 109 11.98 6.72 11.74
CA ALA A 109 11.20 7.85 12.24
C ALA A 109 9.91 8.00 11.42
N LEU A 110 8.78 8.27 12.08
CA LEU A 110 7.45 8.39 11.48
C LEU A 110 6.76 9.65 11.99
N ASN A 111 6.22 10.50 11.11
CA ASN A 111 5.43 11.65 11.53
C ASN A 111 4.01 11.27 11.98
N LEU A 112 3.56 11.89 13.06
CA LEU A 112 2.23 11.72 13.62
C LEU A 112 1.30 12.84 13.15
N SER A 113 -0.02 12.63 13.32
CA SER A 113 -1.05 13.61 12.97
C SER A 113 -1.02 14.87 13.83
N ASP A 114 -0.49 14.80 15.05
CA ASP A 114 -0.31 15.93 15.97
C ASP A 114 0.97 16.76 15.68
N GLY A 115 1.74 16.39 14.65
CA GLY A 115 2.99 17.04 14.27
C GLY A 115 4.22 16.55 15.03
N ASN A 116 4.05 15.65 16.01
CA ASN A 116 5.17 14.96 16.63
C ASN A 116 5.72 13.86 15.71
N VAL A 117 6.84 13.27 16.12
CA VAL A 117 7.52 12.20 15.39
C VAL A 117 7.86 11.08 16.36
N THR A 118 7.46 9.86 16.02
CA THR A 118 7.89 8.67 16.75
C THR A 118 9.15 8.11 16.10
N VAL A 119 10.18 7.89 16.90
CA VAL A 119 11.46 7.32 16.50
C VAL A 119 11.63 5.95 17.14
N PHE A 120 11.88 4.95 16.31
CA PHE A 120 12.31 3.62 16.70
C PHE A 120 13.80 3.47 16.47
N SER A 121 14.48 2.83 17.42
CA SER A 121 15.90 2.49 17.28
C SER A 121 16.16 1.09 17.80
N PHE A 122 16.83 0.29 16.98
CA PHE A 122 17.31 -1.03 17.35
C PHE A 122 18.51 -0.87 18.30
N ASN A 123 18.40 -1.41 19.50
CA ASN A 123 19.46 -1.34 20.50
C ASN A 123 20.46 -2.49 20.28
N GLU A 124 21.56 -2.21 19.60
CA GLU A 124 22.65 -3.17 19.41
C GLU A 124 23.37 -3.52 20.72
N ASN A 125 23.24 -2.71 21.77
CA ASN A 125 23.84 -2.97 23.08
C ASN A 125 22.90 -3.72 24.03
N SER A 126 21.77 -4.25 23.53
CA SER A 126 20.82 -5.00 24.35
C SER A 126 21.44 -6.28 24.88
N SER A 127 21.12 -6.64 26.13
CA SER A 127 21.47 -7.96 26.70
C SER A 127 20.95 -9.14 25.87
N GLU A 128 19.86 -8.90 25.14
CA GLU A 128 19.11 -9.81 24.29
C GLU A 128 19.79 -10.07 22.93
N LEU A 129 20.76 -9.24 22.51
CA LEU A 129 21.37 -9.33 21.17
C LEU A 129 21.94 -10.73 20.90
N LYS A 130 22.64 -11.31 21.89
CA LYS A 130 23.24 -12.63 21.73
C LYS A 130 22.18 -13.72 21.50
N GLU A 131 21.08 -13.68 22.25
CA GLU A 131 19.98 -14.64 22.07
C GLU A 131 19.29 -14.45 20.71
N TYR A 132 19.15 -13.20 20.27
CA TYR A 132 18.60 -12.86 18.95
C TYR A 132 19.45 -13.46 17.83
N GLU A 133 20.77 -13.19 17.84
CA GLU A 133 21.70 -13.70 16.82
C GLU A 133 21.77 -15.23 16.79
N GLU A 134 21.74 -15.89 17.94
CA GLU A 134 21.70 -17.35 18.03
C GLU A 134 20.40 -17.91 17.42
N THR A 135 19.26 -17.29 17.73
CA THR A 135 17.94 -17.69 17.21
C THR A 135 17.85 -17.48 15.69
N GLU A 136 18.36 -16.35 15.16
CA GLU A 136 18.42 -16.09 13.71
C GLU A 136 19.32 -17.10 12.99
N LYS A 137 20.49 -17.47 13.57
CA LYS A 137 21.35 -18.53 13.01
C LYS A 137 20.67 -19.89 12.98
N GLU A 138 19.86 -20.23 13.99
CA GLU A 138 19.05 -21.45 13.99
C GLU A 138 17.94 -21.41 12.94
N LEU A 139 17.29 -20.26 12.79
CA LEU A 139 16.26 -20.02 11.79
C LEU A 139 16.81 -20.19 10.36
N ASP A 140 17.93 -19.55 10.03
CA ASP A 140 18.59 -19.66 8.72
C ASP A 140 18.95 -21.11 8.38
N LYS A 141 19.50 -21.85 9.35
CA LYS A 141 19.78 -23.28 9.19
C LYS A 141 18.51 -24.08 8.93
N ALA A 142 17.46 -23.83 9.71
CA ALA A 142 16.18 -24.52 9.58
C ALA A 142 15.53 -24.26 8.21
N MET A 143 15.59 -23.03 7.71
CA MET A 143 15.13 -22.64 6.37
C MET A 143 15.94 -23.33 5.28
N GLY A 144 17.28 -23.35 5.37
CA GLY A 144 18.14 -24.04 4.41
C GLY A 144 17.88 -25.55 4.33
N ILE A 145 17.57 -26.20 5.46
CA ILE A 145 17.16 -27.61 5.50
C ILE A 145 15.81 -27.79 4.77
N CYS A 146 14.83 -26.93 5.05
CA CYS A 146 13.51 -26.99 4.42
C CYS A 146 13.61 -26.84 2.90
N ASP A 147 14.36 -25.84 2.42
CA ASP A 147 14.62 -25.62 1.00
C ASP A 147 15.27 -26.84 0.32
N THR A 148 16.20 -27.49 1.02
CA THR A 148 16.87 -28.69 0.51
C THR A 148 15.89 -29.86 0.39
N LEU A 149 15.05 -30.08 1.41
CA LEU A 149 14.01 -31.12 1.39
C LEU A 149 13.01 -30.87 0.26
N GLU A 150 12.53 -29.64 0.09
CA GLU A 150 11.59 -29.29 -0.98
C GLU A 150 12.19 -29.55 -2.38
N LYS A 151 13.46 -29.16 -2.58
CA LYS A 151 14.19 -29.43 -3.83
C LYS A 151 14.37 -30.93 -4.08
N GLU A 152 14.68 -31.71 -3.05
CA GLU A 152 14.83 -33.16 -3.16
C GLU A 152 13.52 -33.83 -3.58
N VAL A 153 12.40 -33.47 -2.93
CA VAL A 153 11.07 -34.01 -3.24
C VAL A 153 10.67 -33.67 -4.67
N ARG A 154 10.86 -32.41 -5.07
CA ARG A 154 10.60 -31.96 -6.44
C ARG A 154 11.39 -32.77 -7.46
N LYS A 155 12.69 -32.96 -7.22
CA LYS A 155 13.55 -33.75 -8.10
C LYS A 155 13.10 -35.21 -8.19
N LYS A 156 12.76 -35.86 -7.06
CA LYS A 156 12.26 -37.25 -7.06
C LYS A 156 10.93 -37.40 -7.81
N LEU A 157 10.07 -36.40 -7.80
CA LEU A 157 8.83 -36.37 -8.59
C LEU A 157 9.14 -36.24 -10.09
N GLU A 158 10.04 -35.32 -10.45
CA GLU A 158 10.46 -35.07 -11.84
C GLU A 158 11.15 -36.31 -12.44
N ASP A 159 12.00 -36.98 -11.66
CA ASP A 159 12.71 -38.22 -12.04
C ASP A 159 11.78 -39.46 -12.03
N GLY A 160 10.51 -39.31 -11.61
CA GLY A 160 9.56 -40.42 -11.52
C GLY A 160 9.86 -41.45 -10.42
N ILE A 161 10.81 -41.15 -9.52
CA ILE A 161 11.20 -42.01 -8.39
C ILE A 161 10.04 -42.16 -7.42
N ILE A 162 9.31 -41.07 -7.16
CA ILE A 162 8.09 -41.08 -6.34
C ILE A 162 6.91 -40.57 -7.16
N LYS A 163 5.71 -41.08 -6.88
CA LYS A 163 4.47 -40.60 -7.50
C LYS A 163 3.81 -39.51 -6.66
N TYR A 164 3.30 -38.48 -7.32
CA TYR A 164 2.51 -37.45 -6.66
C TYR A 164 1.30 -38.08 -5.92
N LYS A 165 1.08 -37.64 -4.68
CA LYS A 165 0.03 -38.17 -3.77
C LYS A 165 0.17 -39.65 -3.41
N SER A 166 1.32 -40.27 -3.60
CA SER A 166 1.60 -41.58 -2.98
C SER A 166 1.81 -41.45 -1.47
N ASP A 167 1.78 -42.59 -0.77
CA ASP A 167 2.14 -42.66 0.66
C ASP A 167 3.56 -42.14 0.89
N GLU A 168 4.48 -42.45 -0.02
CA GLU A 168 5.87 -41.99 0.06
C GLU A 168 5.98 -40.48 -0.11
N HIS A 169 5.27 -39.90 -1.10
CA HIS A 169 5.18 -38.44 -1.26
C HIS A 169 4.62 -37.79 0.01
N SER A 170 3.55 -38.35 0.58
CA SER A 170 2.93 -37.84 1.81
C SER A 170 3.88 -37.86 3.01
N ARG A 171 4.77 -38.86 3.12
CA ARG A 171 5.82 -38.89 4.16
C ARG A 171 6.82 -37.75 4.03
N TYR A 172 7.23 -37.42 2.80
CA TYR A 172 8.13 -36.29 2.58
C TYR A 172 7.46 -34.95 2.88
N ILE A 173 6.21 -34.76 2.45
CA ILE A 173 5.44 -33.55 2.77
C ILE A 173 5.29 -33.40 4.29
N ASN A 174 4.99 -34.47 5.02
CA ASN A 174 4.93 -34.42 6.48
C ASN A 174 6.26 -33.98 7.13
N LYS A 175 7.41 -34.42 6.60
CA LYS A 175 8.73 -33.95 7.09
C LYS A 175 8.92 -32.45 6.83
N ILE A 176 8.52 -31.97 5.65
CA ILE A 176 8.57 -30.54 5.30
C ILE A 176 7.66 -29.74 6.23
N ASP A 177 6.44 -30.22 6.50
CA ASP A 177 5.48 -29.53 7.37
C ASP A 177 5.98 -29.45 8.82
N ILE A 178 6.57 -30.53 9.36
CA ILE A 178 7.22 -30.49 10.69
C ILE A 178 8.34 -29.45 10.71
N GLN A 179 9.17 -29.39 9.66
CA GLN A 179 10.24 -28.41 9.55
C GLN A 179 9.70 -26.98 9.49
N ARG A 180 8.62 -26.75 8.73
CA ARG A 180 7.94 -25.44 8.65
C ARG A 180 7.35 -25.01 9.98
N GLU A 181 6.79 -25.94 10.76
CA GLU A 181 6.29 -25.63 12.10
C GLU A 181 7.42 -25.19 13.04
N SER A 182 8.58 -25.85 12.97
CA SER A 182 9.78 -25.44 13.71
C SER A 182 10.27 -24.05 13.29
N ILE A 183 10.31 -23.77 11.98
CA ILE A 183 10.66 -22.45 11.43
C ILE A 183 9.69 -21.40 11.98
N PHE A 184 8.39 -21.65 11.96
CA PHE A 184 7.40 -20.70 12.46
C PHE A 184 7.58 -20.38 13.96
N LYS A 185 7.93 -21.38 14.78
CA LYS A 185 8.25 -21.18 16.20
C LYS A 185 9.50 -20.30 16.37
N LEU A 186 10.56 -20.57 15.61
CA LEU A 186 11.79 -19.76 15.62
C LEU A 186 11.53 -18.32 15.16
N MET A 187 10.76 -18.11 14.09
CA MET A 187 10.38 -16.78 13.61
C MET A 187 9.63 -15.97 14.68
N ASN A 188 8.69 -16.60 15.39
CA ASN A 188 7.96 -15.93 16.46
C ASN A 188 8.89 -15.58 17.64
N LYS A 189 9.77 -16.51 18.03
CA LYS A 189 10.77 -16.27 19.08
C LYS A 189 11.70 -15.10 18.71
N ALA A 190 12.24 -15.11 17.49
CA ALA A 190 13.11 -14.05 16.98
C ALA A 190 12.39 -12.69 17.00
N LYS A 191 11.14 -12.65 16.54
CA LYS A 191 10.30 -11.43 16.57
C LYS A 191 10.08 -10.91 17.99
N GLU A 192 9.82 -11.77 18.96
CA GLU A 192 9.63 -11.39 20.36
C GLU A 192 10.90 -10.81 20.97
N ILE A 193 12.05 -11.46 20.75
CA ILE A 193 13.35 -10.97 21.24
C ILE A 193 13.67 -9.62 20.59
N ARG A 194 13.55 -9.52 19.27
CA ARG A 194 13.74 -8.28 18.52
C ARG A 194 12.91 -7.13 19.06
N ASN A 195 11.62 -7.36 19.33
CA ASN A 195 10.74 -6.31 19.86
C ASN A 195 11.21 -5.74 21.20
N LYS A 196 11.88 -6.55 22.04
CA LYS A 196 12.48 -6.07 23.31
C LYS A 196 13.71 -5.18 23.07
N MET A 197 14.40 -5.39 21.96
CA MET A 197 15.57 -4.60 21.58
C MET A 197 15.21 -3.26 20.91
N ILE A 198 13.95 -3.07 20.50
CA ILE A 198 13.53 -1.82 19.88
C ILE A 198 13.14 -0.80 20.95
N THR A 199 13.86 0.31 20.96
CA THR A 199 13.49 1.49 21.76
C THR A 199 12.55 2.40 20.97
N GLN A 200 11.64 3.07 21.68
CA GLN A 200 10.69 4.02 21.11
C GLN A 200 10.77 5.33 21.88
N ALA A 201 10.85 6.44 21.15
CA ALA A 201 10.77 7.79 21.71
C ALA A 201 9.88 8.67 20.82
N THR A 202 9.11 9.56 21.44
CA THR A 202 8.36 10.61 20.72
C THR A 202 9.10 11.92 20.87
N THR A 203 9.29 12.62 19.76
CA THR A 203 10.07 13.86 19.68
C THR A 203 9.47 14.79 18.63
N THR A 204 10.10 15.95 18.42
CA THR A 204 9.75 16.90 17.37
C THR A 204 10.68 16.75 16.17
N LYS A 205 10.24 17.24 15.00
CA LYS A 205 10.97 17.06 13.73
C LYS A 205 12.41 17.59 13.75
N ASP A 206 12.66 18.68 14.47
CA ASP A 206 13.98 19.30 14.65
C ASP A 206 14.94 18.48 15.52
N LYS A 207 14.41 17.52 16.29
CA LYS A 207 15.15 16.69 17.25
C LYS A 207 15.28 15.23 16.82
N ILE A 208 14.85 14.88 15.61
CA ILE A 208 15.05 13.53 15.08
C ILE A 208 16.56 13.28 14.91
N PRO A 209 17.08 12.10 15.28
CA PRO A 209 18.44 11.71 14.91
C PRO A 209 18.67 11.85 13.41
N LYS A 210 19.90 12.19 13.00
CA LYS A 210 20.22 12.26 11.57
C LYS A 210 19.97 10.90 10.90
N THR A 211 19.07 10.88 9.92
CA THR A 211 18.79 9.69 9.11
C THR A 211 19.52 9.77 7.77
N ASN A 212 19.90 8.61 7.22
CA ASN A 212 20.52 8.49 5.90
C ASN A 212 19.54 8.85 4.79
N TYR A 213 18.26 8.52 4.97
CA TYR A 213 17.22 8.75 3.98
C TYR A 213 15.98 9.43 4.55
N THR A 214 15.25 10.11 3.67
CA THR A 214 13.91 10.62 3.95
C THR A 214 12.96 10.24 2.82
N ALA A 215 11.87 9.57 3.16
CA ALA A 215 10.76 9.27 2.28
C ALA A 215 9.64 10.27 2.57
N LYS A 216 9.27 11.08 1.58
CA LYS A 216 8.20 12.07 1.68
C LYS A 216 7.02 11.67 0.83
N PHE A 217 5.83 11.75 1.41
CA PHE A 217 4.57 11.58 0.73
C PHE A 217 3.72 12.83 0.94
N ASP A 218 3.54 13.59 -0.14
CA ASP A 218 2.89 14.90 -0.12
C ASP A 218 1.65 14.90 -1.02
N GLU A 219 0.62 15.65 -0.63
CA GLU A 219 -0.50 15.95 -1.52
C GLU A 219 -0.12 17.09 -2.46
N ILE A 220 -0.40 16.92 -3.75
CA ILE A 220 -0.28 17.97 -4.75
C ILE A 220 -1.63 18.66 -4.89
N LYS A 221 -1.65 19.96 -4.64
CA LYS A 221 -2.85 20.78 -4.84
C LYS A 221 -3.18 20.86 -6.33
N LEU A 222 -4.26 20.18 -6.71
CA LEU A 222 -4.90 20.36 -8.02
C LEU A 222 -5.72 21.67 -8.03
N ASP A 223 -6.12 22.10 -9.22
CA ASP A 223 -7.07 23.20 -9.32
C ASP A 223 -8.43 22.81 -8.71
N LYS A 224 -9.23 23.83 -8.37
CA LYS A 224 -10.50 23.66 -7.66
C LYS A 224 -11.50 22.75 -8.39
N PHE A 225 -11.45 22.69 -9.72
CA PHE A 225 -12.36 21.82 -10.47
C PHE A 225 -11.89 20.37 -10.37
N SER A 226 -10.63 20.12 -10.68
CA SER A 226 -10.04 18.77 -10.70
C SER A 226 -10.01 18.11 -9.31
N SER A 227 -9.82 18.91 -8.24
CA SER A 227 -9.82 18.43 -6.85
C SER A 227 -11.15 17.84 -6.39
N ASN A 228 -12.25 18.04 -7.12
CA ASN A 228 -13.54 17.39 -6.79
C ASN A 228 -13.59 15.93 -7.27
N PHE A 229 -12.69 15.53 -8.17
CA PHE A 229 -12.72 14.23 -8.85
C PHE A 229 -11.49 13.39 -8.54
N LEU A 230 -10.33 14.05 -8.39
CA LEU A 230 -9.04 13.41 -8.19
C LEU A 230 -8.32 14.00 -6.98
N ILE A 231 -7.50 13.15 -6.36
CA ILE A 231 -6.40 13.56 -5.49
C ILE A 231 -5.09 13.22 -6.18
N ALA A 232 -4.10 14.11 -6.06
CA ALA A 232 -2.77 13.88 -6.59
C ALA A 232 -1.78 13.77 -5.44
N THR A 233 -0.92 12.75 -5.49
CA THR A 233 0.10 12.52 -4.46
C THR A 233 1.47 12.43 -5.09
N GLU A 234 2.48 12.85 -4.32
CA GLU A 234 3.87 12.84 -4.72
C GLU A 234 4.68 12.05 -3.70
N PHE A 235 5.45 11.09 -4.18
CA PHE A 235 6.44 10.39 -3.38
C PHE A 235 7.84 10.78 -3.81
N LYS A 236 8.69 11.08 -2.83
CA LYS A 236 10.12 11.32 -3.02
C LYS A 236 10.93 10.51 -2.02
N LEU A 237 11.94 9.80 -2.52
CA LEU A 237 13.01 9.26 -1.69
C LEU A 237 14.25 10.13 -1.86
N ILE A 238 14.74 10.67 -0.74
CA ILE A 238 15.85 11.61 -0.67
C ILE A 238 17.00 10.94 0.08
N ASN A 239 18.20 10.98 -0.50
CA ASN A 239 19.43 10.65 0.20
C ASN A 239 19.90 11.90 0.96
N ASN A 240 19.88 11.85 2.29
CA ASN A 240 20.16 13.02 3.13
C ASN A 240 21.65 13.41 3.14
N LYS A 241 22.55 12.50 2.77
CA LYS A 241 23.99 12.80 2.66
C LYS A 241 24.26 13.70 1.45
N THR A 242 23.60 13.43 0.32
CA THR A 242 23.79 14.16 -0.94
C THR A 242 22.69 15.19 -1.22
N SER A 243 21.61 15.17 -0.44
CA SER A 243 20.35 15.91 -0.70
C SER A 243 19.71 15.60 -2.05
N ALA A 244 20.10 14.50 -2.70
CA ALA A 244 19.59 14.13 -4.02
C ALA A 244 18.28 13.34 -3.91
N ILE A 245 17.32 13.64 -4.80
CA ILE A 245 16.14 12.79 -5.03
C ILE A 245 16.58 11.59 -5.85
N ILE A 246 16.56 10.42 -5.21
CA ILE A 246 16.99 9.14 -5.79
C ILE A 246 15.83 8.30 -6.31
N ALA A 247 14.61 8.53 -5.80
CA ALA A 247 13.40 7.99 -6.38
C ALA A 247 12.26 9.01 -6.32
N TYR A 248 11.41 8.98 -7.33
CA TYR A 248 10.29 9.89 -7.47
C TYR A 248 9.13 9.19 -8.18
N LYS A 249 7.92 9.36 -7.65
CA LYS A 249 6.69 9.03 -8.38
C LYS A 249 5.60 10.04 -8.05
N ARG A 250 4.69 10.22 -9.01
CA ARG A 250 3.48 11.01 -8.85
C ARG A 250 2.30 10.15 -9.25
N GLU A 251 1.28 10.15 -8.43
CA GLU A 251 0.09 9.32 -8.61
C GLU A 251 -1.15 10.19 -8.55
N TYR A 252 -2.19 9.73 -9.23
CA TYR A 252 -3.49 10.38 -9.23
C TYR A 252 -4.53 9.31 -8.94
N HIS A 253 -5.35 9.57 -7.93
CA HIS A 253 -6.33 8.62 -7.41
C HIS A 253 -7.71 9.27 -7.52
N ASN A 254 -8.74 8.48 -7.76
CA ASN A 254 -10.11 9.02 -7.75
C ASN A 254 -10.76 8.86 -6.39
N TYR A 255 -11.77 9.69 -6.15
CA TYR A 255 -12.79 9.37 -5.16
C TYR A 255 -13.68 8.23 -5.67
N TYR A 256 -14.31 7.50 -4.74
CA TYR A 256 -15.36 6.57 -5.12
C TYR A 256 -16.48 7.32 -5.84
N TYR A 257 -16.90 6.78 -6.98
CA TYR A 257 -17.95 7.39 -7.78
C TYR A 257 -19.26 7.47 -7.01
N ASN A 258 -20.07 8.50 -7.28
CA ASN A 258 -21.35 8.73 -6.62
C ASN A 258 -22.30 7.54 -6.78
N MET A 259 -22.25 6.86 -7.93
CA MET A 259 -23.05 5.66 -8.20
C MET A 259 -22.51 4.40 -7.49
N PHE A 260 -21.23 4.40 -7.11
CA PHE A 260 -20.53 3.28 -6.46
C PHE A 260 -19.74 3.74 -5.22
N PRO A 261 -20.42 4.31 -4.20
CA PRO A 261 -19.77 4.78 -3.00
C PRO A 261 -19.20 3.57 -2.22
N ASN A 262 -18.02 3.74 -1.63
CA ASN A 262 -17.49 2.72 -0.72
C ASN A 262 -18.13 2.82 0.66
N LEU A 263 -19.19 2.03 0.83
CA LEU A 263 -19.92 1.91 2.09
C LEU A 263 -19.33 0.84 3.02
N SER A 264 -18.31 0.10 2.57
CA SER A 264 -17.74 -1.04 3.31
C SER A 264 -16.60 -0.66 4.24
N THR A 265 -15.69 0.20 3.80
CA THR A 265 -14.53 0.65 4.61
C THR A 265 -14.60 2.13 4.98
N GLY A 266 -15.68 2.83 4.62
CA GLY A 266 -15.89 4.26 4.96
C GLY A 266 -14.93 5.25 4.29
N GLY A 267 -13.96 4.76 3.51
CA GLY A 267 -12.99 5.59 2.80
C GLY A 267 -13.60 6.26 1.58
N LYS A 268 -13.33 7.57 1.41
CA LYS A 268 -13.78 8.35 0.25
C LYS A 268 -12.90 8.18 -0.99
N ILE A 269 -11.64 7.81 -0.80
CA ILE A 269 -10.62 7.73 -1.86
C ILE A 269 -10.42 6.27 -2.28
N ASN A 270 -10.41 6.04 -3.58
CA ASN A 270 -9.94 4.81 -4.19
C ASN A 270 -8.45 4.96 -4.51
N TRP A 271 -7.57 4.40 -3.67
CA TRP A 271 -6.11 4.48 -3.79
C TRP A 271 -5.50 3.73 -4.98
N LYS A 272 -6.34 3.32 -5.94
CA LYS A 272 -5.88 2.81 -7.22
C LYS A 272 -5.47 3.99 -8.10
N SER A 273 -4.18 4.08 -8.39
CA SER A 273 -3.62 5.10 -9.29
C SER A 273 -4.15 4.94 -10.72
N PHE A 274 -4.50 6.06 -11.37
CA PHE A 274 -4.80 6.11 -12.81
C PHE A 274 -3.56 5.89 -13.66
N CYS A 275 -2.42 6.35 -13.17
CA CYS A 275 -1.19 6.26 -13.91
C CYS A 275 -0.65 4.86 -13.74
N ASN A 276 -0.27 4.25 -14.86
CA ASN A 276 0.47 3.00 -14.85
C ASN A 276 1.93 3.32 -14.46
N CYS A 277 2.12 3.76 -13.22
CA CYS A 277 3.42 3.81 -12.60
C CYS A 277 3.80 2.33 -12.45
N GLU A 278 4.72 1.86 -13.28
CA GLU A 278 5.33 0.53 -13.09
C GLU A 278 5.68 0.33 -11.62
N LYS A 279 5.75 -0.94 -11.18
CA LYS A 279 6.09 -1.43 -9.84
C LYS A 279 7.43 -0.87 -9.30
N LEU A 280 7.54 0.45 -9.16
CA LEU A 280 8.67 1.18 -8.62
C LEU A 280 8.80 0.83 -7.14
N ASP A 281 7.68 0.62 -6.45
CA ASP A 281 7.62 0.27 -5.03
C ASP A 281 8.39 -1.02 -4.73
N LYS A 282 8.37 -2.00 -5.65
CA LYS A 282 9.16 -3.24 -5.54
C LYS A 282 10.64 -3.06 -5.81
N LYS A 283 11.02 -2.05 -6.59
CA LYS A 283 12.42 -1.78 -6.98
C LYS A 283 13.14 -0.85 -5.99
N ILE A 284 12.39 -0.04 -5.23
CA ILE A 284 12.97 0.91 -4.28
C ILE A 284 13.52 0.21 -3.02
N GLY A 285 13.36 -1.11 -2.86
CA GLY A 285 13.82 -1.85 -1.67
C GLY A 285 13.01 -1.54 -0.41
N VAL A 286 12.21 -0.48 -0.45
CA VAL A 286 11.25 -0.11 0.58
C VAL A 286 9.94 -0.85 0.32
N ILE A 287 9.97 -2.17 0.57
CA ILE A 287 8.79 -3.06 0.49
C ILE A 287 7.61 -2.50 1.32
N PHE A 288 7.90 -1.68 2.35
CA PHE A 288 6.91 -0.97 3.16
C PHE A 288 5.94 -0.08 2.34
N LEU A 289 6.39 0.50 1.21
CA LEU A 289 5.54 1.38 0.40
C LEU A 289 4.46 0.61 -0.36
N ASP A 290 4.72 -0.65 -0.75
CA ASP A 290 3.75 -1.50 -1.49
C ASP A 290 2.63 -2.04 -0.57
N GLU A 291 2.87 -2.06 0.76
CA GLU A 291 1.91 -2.60 1.75
C GLU A 291 1.17 -1.53 2.55
N TYR A 292 1.67 -0.28 2.57
CA TYR A 292 1.01 0.84 3.24
C TYR A 292 0.20 1.74 2.28
N LEU A 293 0.56 1.79 0.99
CA LEU A 293 -0.15 2.59 -0.03
C LEU A 293 -1.42 1.89 -0.52
#